data_AF-A0A1W1BI79-F1
#
_entry.id   AF-A0A1W1BI79-F1
#
_cell.length_a   1.000
_cell.length_b   1.000
_cell.length_c   1.000
_cell.angle_alpha   90.00
_cell.angle_beta   90.00
_cell.angle_gamma   90.00
#
_symmetry.space_group_name_H-M   'P 1'
#
loop_
_entity.id
_entity.type
_entity.pdbx_description
1 polymer ?
#
loop_
_entity_poly.entity_id
_entity_poly.type
_entity_poly.pdbx_seq_one_letter_code
_entity_poly.pdbx_strand_id
1 'polypeptide(L)'
;MQSKAFRTQHFFNKFKVNHILELSSVRKEIFENANVPVSIIFYESSNEEEVLKNIINYISMKPNPYFEKLKILLLSKSDFKKVNQSKLLEYDYLWRILVYGSYLDFNFIKKLKSNNTIANHIESEAQGVIVGNQKESAQEYLNMPYIQTKNFKPFYIEKSNLLWNKEFLERKRTKDIFKSPSLLISQGIDVNLDLKVGILKKDSIFTSTISSIKVGNEKTLYSIMGILKSSFFKYFVMNTASSLAIEREKLLDFEKFSLPYIHDLEVIQSTKDIEQYSKNTFAQYDKEFNELKEILNQNVLKAFELNKQEEALVDYANNIMIPWIMQKNYSVAFKKYDYKDEKIEAYIDIFVKHYTNIYKELNMYFKAEILWDDYAIGIYFKVLSEKPNKQIIWEKEKNIQNFLKLSSGKTLENLFIQKDIKGFESDGFYVVKPNEYKNWHEAIGYLDFYEFRDAILRAGK
;
A
#
# COMPACT_ATOMS: atom_id res chain seq x y z
N MET A 1 7.56 12.78 -17.71
CA MET A 1 6.59 13.46 -18.59
C MET A 1 6.31 12.69 -19.89
N GLN A 2 7.31 12.13 -20.58
CA GLN A 2 7.08 11.36 -21.82
C GLN A 2 6.19 10.12 -21.65
N SER A 3 6.29 9.39 -20.53
CA SER A 3 5.52 8.15 -20.32
C SER A 3 4.02 8.39 -20.12
N LYS A 4 3.61 9.47 -19.44
CA LYS A 4 2.19 9.84 -19.29
C LYS A 4 1.60 10.23 -20.64
N ALA A 5 2.29 11.08 -21.39
CA ALA A 5 1.87 11.48 -22.73
C ALA A 5 1.74 10.25 -23.66
N PHE A 6 2.71 9.34 -23.64
CA PHE A 6 2.59 8.06 -24.36
C PHE A 6 1.31 7.30 -24.00
N ARG A 7 1.08 7.05 -22.71
CA ARG A 7 -0.09 6.28 -22.26
C ARG A 7 -1.41 6.97 -22.61
N THR A 8 -1.56 8.25 -22.31
CA THR A 8 -2.86 8.94 -22.42
C THR A 8 -3.13 9.58 -23.78
N GLN A 9 -2.10 9.96 -24.54
CA GLN A 9 -2.25 10.69 -25.82
C GLN A 9 -1.93 9.83 -27.04
N HIS A 10 -1.24 8.70 -26.87
CA HIS A 10 -0.81 7.87 -28.00
C HIS A 10 -1.25 6.41 -27.92
N PHE A 11 -1.46 5.86 -26.72
CA PHE A 11 -1.76 4.44 -26.54
C PHE A 11 -3.21 4.18 -26.11
N PHE A 12 -3.59 4.48 -24.87
CA PHE A 12 -4.92 4.17 -24.33
C PHE A 12 -6.06 4.94 -25.00
N ASN A 13 -5.77 6.01 -25.77
CA ASN A 13 -6.80 6.75 -26.51
C ASN A 13 -6.99 6.22 -27.94
N LYS A 14 -6.08 5.38 -28.44
CA LYS A 14 -6.09 4.88 -29.83
C LYS A 14 -6.30 3.38 -29.95
N PHE A 15 -5.86 2.62 -28.95
CA PHE A 15 -5.93 1.16 -28.97
C PHE A 15 -6.87 0.67 -27.89
N LYS A 16 -7.76 -0.26 -28.27
CA LYS A 16 -8.57 -0.98 -27.31
C LYS A 16 -7.70 -2.03 -26.65
N VAL A 17 -7.54 -1.93 -25.33
CA VAL A 17 -6.70 -2.85 -24.57
C VAL A 17 -7.56 -3.96 -23.98
N ASN A 18 -7.32 -5.19 -24.41
CA ASN A 18 -8.11 -6.34 -23.97
C ASN A 18 -7.58 -6.87 -22.63
N HIS A 19 -6.28 -7.07 -22.53
CA HIS A 19 -5.63 -7.64 -21.35
C HIS A 19 -4.32 -6.94 -21.02
N ILE A 20 -4.04 -6.79 -19.73
CA ILE A 20 -2.74 -6.39 -19.20
C ILE A 20 -2.30 -7.45 -18.21
N LEU A 21 -1.14 -8.03 -18.42
CA LEU A 21 -0.49 -8.93 -17.48
C LEU A 21 0.71 -8.22 -16.88
N GLU A 22 0.62 -7.85 -15.61
CA GLU A 22 1.66 -7.20 -14.84
C GLU A 22 2.52 -8.26 -14.13
N LEU A 23 3.78 -8.35 -14.52
CA LEU A 23 4.75 -9.36 -14.09
C LEU A 23 5.88 -8.77 -13.26
N SER A 24 5.90 -7.45 -13.01
CA SER A 24 7.05 -6.79 -12.39
C SER A 24 7.43 -7.39 -11.04
N SER A 25 6.46 -7.82 -10.23
CA SER A 25 6.72 -8.36 -8.89
C SER A 25 7.30 -9.79 -8.89
N VAL A 26 7.13 -10.51 -10.01
CA VAL A 26 7.54 -11.92 -10.24
C VAL A 26 8.56 -12.07 -11.37
N ARG A 27 9.11 -10.96 -11.87
CA ARG A 27 9.97 -10.97 -13.07
C ARG A 27 11.23 -11.80 -12.89
N LYS A 28 11.82 -11.81 -11.68
CA LYS A 28 13.08 -12.51 -11.39
C LYS A 28 12.84 -14.00 -11.23
N GLU A 29 11.64 -14.33 -10.77
CA GLU A 29 11.12 -15.67 -10.66
C GLU A 29 10.88 -16.27 -12.06
N ILE A 30 10.25 -15.52 -12.96
CA ILE A 30 9.88 -16.00 -14.31
C ILE A 30 11.06 -15.94 -15.31
N PHE A 31 11.90 -14.91 -15.24
CA PHE A 31 12.96 -14.66 -16.21
C PHE A 31 14.33 -14.55 -15.52
N GLU A 32 15.23 -15.50 -15.82
CA GLU A 32 16.52 -15.67 -15.13
C GLU A 32 17.40 -14.41 -15.09
N ASN A 33 17.34 -13.56 -16.13
CA ASN A 33 18.18 -12.37 -16.28
C ASN A 33 17.40 -11.04 -16.23
N ALA A 34 16.14 -11.04 -15.79
CA ALA A 34 15.32 -9.83 -15.80
C ALA A 34 15.71 -8.84 -14.69
N ASN A 35 16.27 -7.70 -15.11
CA ASN A 35 16.61 -6.58 -14.22
C ASN A 35 15.68 -5.38 -14.34
N VAL A 36 14.67 -5.44 -15.22
CA VAL A 36 13.71 -4.36 -15.50
C VAL A 36 12.26 -4.84 -15.33
N PRO A 37 11.31 -3.94 -15.01
CA PRO A 37 9.89 -4.27 -14.91
C PRO A 37 9.34 -4.93 -16.18
N VAL A 38 8.35 -5.82 -16.06
CA VAL A 38 7.77 -6.55 -17.19
C VAL A 38 6.26 -6.48 -17.16
N SER A 39 5.66 -6.09 -18.29
CA SER A 39 4.22 -6.13 -18.52
C SER A 39 3.94 -6.61 -19.95
N ILE A 40 2.92 -7.45 -20.12
CA ILE A 40 2.44 -7.93 -21.42
C ILE A 40 1.06 -7.32 -21.67
N ILE A 41 0.88 -6.66 -22.82
CA ILE A 41 -0.35 -5.96 -23.17
C ILE A 41 -0.92 -6.55 -24.45
N PHE A 42 -2.17 -6.98 -24.41
CA PHE A 42 -2.92 -7.43 -25.58
C PHE A 42 -3.88 -6.33 -26.00
N TYR A 43 -3.74 -5.84 -27.22
CA TYR A 43 -4.50 -4.70 -27.72
C TYR A 43 -4.79 -4.82 -29.21
N GLU A 44 -5.81 -4.09 -29.66
CA GLU A 44 -6.23 -4.03 -31.06
C GLU A 44 -6.52 -2.58 -31.48
N SER A 45 -6.42 -2.31 -32.79
CA SER A 45 -6.82 -1.03 -33.33
C SER A 45 -8.33 -0.85 -33.16
N SER A 46 -8.78 0.34 -32.74
CA SER A 46 -10.17 0.61 -32.42
C SER A 46 -10.50 2.09 -32.65
N ASN A 47 -11.79 2.44 -32.70
CA ASN A 47 -12.23 3.84 -32.64
C ASN A 47 -12.30 4.35 -31.19
N GLU A 48 -12.39 5.67 -31.04
CA GLU A 48 -12.40 6.36 -29.73
C GLU A 48 -13.62 6.00 -28.88
N GLU A 49 -14.80 5.82 -29.50
CA GLU A 49 -16.03 5.49 -28.78
C GLU A 49 -15.94 4.12 -28.11
N GLU A 50 -15.43 3.13 -28.83
CA GLU A 50 -15.17 1.78 -28.30
C GLU A 50 -14.12 1.79 -27.20
N VAL A 51 -13.06 2.59 -27.35
CA VAL A 51 -12.02 2.78 -26.33
C VAL A 51 -12.62 3.31 -25.01
N LEU A 52 -13.51 4.30 -25.07
CA LEU A 52 -14.10 4.91 -23.89
C LEU A 52 -15.05 3.95 -23.14
N LYS A 53 -15.67 3.01 -23.85
CA LYS A 53 -16.57 1.98 -23.28
C LYS A 53 -15.84 0.69 -22.89
N ASN A 54 -14.58 0.54 -23.28
CA ASN A 54 -13.83 -0.70 -23.12
C ASN A 54 -13.54 -1.04 -21.65
N ILE A 55 -13.60 -2.34 -21.35
CA ILE A 55 -13.20 -2.91 -20.05
C ILE A 55 -11.95 -3.75 -20.26
N ILE A 56 -10.87 -3.35 -19.60
CA ILE A 56 -9.60 -4.06 -19.61
C ILE A 56 -9.61 -5.12 -18.51
N ASN A 57 -9.16 -6.33 -18.86
CA ASN A 57 -8.82 -7.37 -17.90
C ASN A 57 -7.36 -7.17 -17.45
N TYR A 58 -7.16 -6.60 -16.26
CA TYR A 58 -5.86 -6.38 -15.67
C TYR A 58 -5.53 -7.51 -14.68
N ILE A 59 -4.42 -8.21 -14.88
CA ILE A 59 -3.96 -9.31 -14.05
C ILE A 59 -2.63 -8.89 -13.44
N SER A 60 -2.58 -8.75 -12.11
CA SER A 60 -1.33 -8.47 -11.39
C SER A 60 -0.81 -9.72 -10.73
N MET A 61 0.30 -10.27 -11.23
CA MET A 61 0.90 -11.44 -10.60
C MET A 61 1.64 -11.02 -9.34
N LYS A 62 1.57 -11.85 -8.30
CA LYS A 62 2.29 -11.69 -7.04
C LYS A 62 3.17 -12.92 -6.76
N PRO A 63 4.31 -12.74 -6.07
CA PRO A 63 5.19 -13.85 -5.72
C PRO A 63 4.47 -14.82 -4.79
N ASN A 64 4.74 -16.11 -4.91
CA ASN A 64 4.14 -17.14 -4.07
C ASN A 64 5.20 -18.18 -3.67
N PRO A 65 5.06 -18.84 -2.50
CA PRO A 65 6.07 -19.76 -1.97
C PRO A 65 6.24 -21.03 -2.81
N TYR A 66 5.26 -21.38 -3.64
CA TYR A 66 5.31 -22.58 -4.49
C TYR A 66 6.12 -22.35 -5.76
N PHE A 67 6.36 -21.10 -6.15
CA PHE A 67 7.14 -20.83 -7.35
C PHE A 67 8.60 -21.27 -7.18
N GLU A 68 9.24 -20.95 -6.05
CA GLU A 68 10.64 -21.30 -5.81
C GLU A 68 10.87 -22.81 -5.88
N LYS A 69 9.93 -23.60 -5.32
CA LYS A 69 10.05 -25.05 -5.17
C LYS A 69 9.50 -25.84 -6.36
N LEU A 70 8.38 -25.40 -6.93
CA LEU A 70 7.60 -26.17 -7.90
C LEU A 70 7.46 -25.46 -9.25
N LYS A 71 7.98 -24.23 -9.39
CA LYS A 71 7.80 -23.37 -10.57
C LYS A 71 6.33 -23.14 -10.92
N ILE A 72 5.46 -23.24 -9.92
CA ILE A 72 4.03 -22.98 -10.05
C ILE A 72 3.75 -21.52 -9.75
N LEU A 73 3.17 -20.84 -10.72
CA LEU A 73 2.56 -19.53 -10.50
C LEU A 73 1.14 -19.74 -9.99
N LEU A 74 0.79 -19.05 -8.90
CA LEU A 74 -0.58 -19.04 -8.38
C LEU A 74 -1.19 -17.67 -8.60
N LEU A 75 -2.40 -17.66 -9.14
CA LEU A 75 -3.24 -16.47 -9.24
C LEU A 75 -4.43 -16.61 -8.30
N SER A 76 -4.63 -15.61 -7.45
CA SER A 76 -5.81 -15.45 -6.60
C SER A 76 -6.86 -14.59 -7.31
N LYS A 77 -8.14 -14.67 -6.90
CA LYS A 77 -9.21 -13.83 -7.45
C LYS A 77 -8.88 -12.33 -7.41
N SER A 78 -8.23 -11.86 -6.34
CA SER A 78 -7.81 -10.46 -6.15
C SER A 78 -6.71 -9.98 -7.11
N ASP A 79 -6.05 -10.89 -7.82
CA ASP A 79 -5.08 -10.56 -8.87
C ASP A 79 -5.77 -10.08 -10.15
N PHE A 80 -6.99 -10.54 -10.40
CA PHE A 80 -7.81 -10.17 -11.56
C PHE A 80 -8.65 -8.93 -11.27
N LYS A 81 -8.51 -7.91 -12.11
CA LYS A 81 -9.18 -6.62 -11.99
C LYS A 81 -9.83 -6.27 -13.31
N LYS A 82 -11.06 -5.75 -13.25
CA LYS A 82 -11.74 -5.19 -14.42
C LYS A 82 -11.69 -3.68 -14.30
N VAL A 83 -11.19 -3.03 -15.35
CA VAL A 83 -10.91 -1.59 -15.32
C VAL A 83 -11.52 -0.96 -16.56
N ASN A 84 -12.36 0.06 -16.38
CA ASN A 84 -12.81 0.84 -17.52
C ASN A 84 -11.61 1.62 -18.09
N GLN A 85 -11.31 1.45 -19.37
CA GLN A 85 -10.16 2.06 -20.02
C GLN A 85 -10.18 3.60 -19.95
N SER A 86 -11.36 4.22 -20.01
CA SER A 86 -11.51 5.67 -19.84
C SER A 86 -10.95 6.17 -18.49
N LYS A 87 -10.97 5.34 -17.45
CA LYS A 87 -10.41 5.71 -16.14
C LYS A 87 -8.88 5.79 -16.16
N LEU A 88 -8.19 5.02 -17.01
CA LEU A 88 -6.74 5.14 -17.18
C LEU A 88 -6.36 6.40 -17.98
N LEU A 89 -7.25 6.87 -18.87
CA LEU A 89 -7.08 8.15 -19.56
C LEU A 89 -7.25 9.33 -18.59
N GLU A 90 -8.29 9.28 -17.76
CA GLU A 90 -8.59 10.32 -16.76
C GLU A 90 -7.57 10.33 -15.62
N TYR A 91 -7.18 9.15 -15.14
CA TYR A 91 -6.30 8.96 -13.99
C TYR A 91 -5.11 8.05 -14.35
N ASP A 92 -4.09 8.61 -14.99
CA ASP A 92 -2.87 7.88 -15.40
C ASP A 92 -2.21 7.07 -14.26
N TYR A 93 -2.32 7.53 -13.01
CA TYR A 93 -1.77 6.86 -11.83
C TYR A 93 -2.55 5.61 -11.41
N LEU A 94 -3.79 5.41 -11.91
CA LEU A 94 -4.57 4.19 -11.65
C LEU A 94 -3.81 2.94 -12.08
N TRP A 95 -3.04 3.01 -13.19
CA TRP A 95 -2.17 1.91 -13.62
C TRP A 95 -1.26 1.43 -12.49
N ARG A 96 -0.65 2.37 -11.76
CA ARG A 96 0.28 2.04 -10.66
C ARG A 96 -0.44 1.44 -9.46
N ILE A 97 -1.62 1.95 -9.13
CA ILE A 97 -2.44 1.43 -8.03
C ILE A 97 -2.81 -0.04 -8.30
N LEU A 98 -3.24 -0.35 -9.53
CA LEU A 98 -3.68 -1.69 -9.92
C LEU A 98 -2.61 -2.78 -9.80
N VAL A 99 -1.32 -2.42 -9.69
CA VAL A 99 -0.26 -3.39 -9.44
C VAL A 99 -0.47 -4.08 -8.08
N TYR A 100 -0.74 -3.33 -7.01
CA TYR A 100 -0.82 -3.89 -5.65
C TYR A 100 -2.16 -3.66 -4.95
N GLY A 101 -2.84 -2.57 -5.26
CA GLY A 101 -4.16 -2.21 -4.73
C GLY A 101 -5.32 -2.64 -5.63
N SER A 102 -6.51 -2.32 -5.17
CA SER A 102 -7.82 -2.57 -5.75
C SER A 102 -8.50 -1.28 -6.21
N TYR A 103 -9.77 -1.37 -6.64
CA TYR A 103 -10.56 -0.18 -6.94
C TYR A 103 -10.95 0.62 -5.67
N LEU A 104 -10.95 -0.01 -4.50
CA LEU A 104 -11.13 0.70 -3.23
C LEU A 104 -9.90 1.56 -2.92
N ASP A 105 -8.70 1.04 -3.16
CA ASP A 105 -7.45 1.81 -3.06
C ASP A 105 -7.44 2.97 -4.06
N PHE A 106 -7.93 2.77 -5.28
CA PHE A 106 -8.08 3.85 -6.25
C PHE A 106 -8.99 4.96 -5.73
N ASN A 107 -10.17 4.62 -5.22
CA ASN A 107 -11.10 5.60 -4.68
C ASN A 107 -10.49 6.35 -3.49
N PHE A 108 -9.79 5.63 -2.60
CA PHE A 108 -9.14 6.24 -1.45
C PHE A 108 -7.98 7.16 -1.87
N ILE A 109 -7.08 6.71 -2.75
CA ILE A 109 -6.00 7.56 -3.28
C ILE A 109 -6.55 8.76 -4.05
N LYS A 110 -7.67 8.60 -4.78
CA LYS A 110 -8.34 9.71 -5.47
C LYS A 110 -8.86 10.75 -4.46
N LYS A 111 -9.51 10.34 -3.37
CA LYS A 111 -9.90 11.21 -2.24
C LYS A 111 -8.67 11.90 -1.64
N LEU A 112 -7.59 11.16 -1.39
CA LEU A 112 -6.36 11.73 -0.82
C LEU A 112 -5.71 12.77 -1.74
N LYS A 113 -5.74 12.56 -3.05
CA LYS A 113 -5.17 13.48 -4.05
C LYS A 113 -5.96 14.79 -4.20
N SER A 114 -7.14 14.93 -3.61
CA SER A 114 -7.83 16.23 -3.54
C SER A 114 -7.33 17.12 -2.39
N ASN A 115 -6.50 16.59 -1.48
CA ASN A 115 -5.90 17.37 -0.41
C ASN A 115 -4.69 18.17 -0.91
N ASN A 116 -4.33 19.22 -0.17
CA ASN A 116 -3.02 19.84 -0.29
C ASN A 116 -1.92 18.80 -0.02
N THR A 117 -0.79 18.97 -0.69
CA THR A 117 0.36 18.07 -0.59
C THR A 117 1.47 18.71 0.22
N ILE A 118 2.44 17.93 0.68
CA ILE A 118 3.66 18.46 1.31
C ILE A 118 4.33 19.52 0.43
N ALA A 119 4.35 19.32 -0.90
CA ALA A 119 4.94 20.27 -1.85
C ALA A 119 4.34 21.68 -1.73
N ASN A 120 3.07 21.82 -1.37
CA ASN A 120 2.41 23.13 -1.19
C ASN A 120 2.94 23.91 0.02
N HIS A 121 3.65 23.24 0.94
CA HIS A 121 4.19 23.83 2.17
C HIS A 121 5.72 23.96 2.15
N ILE A 122 6.37 23.55 1.05
CA ILE A 122 7.82 23.70 0.86
C ILE A 122 8.10 25.09 0.30
N GLU A 123 8.94 25.86 0.99
CA GLU A 123 9.45 27.14 0.48
C GLU A 123 10.65 26.92 -0.45
N SER A 124 11.51 25.96 -0.11
CA SER A 124 12.60 25.52 -0.96
C SER A 124 12.97 24.07 -0.68
N GLU A 125 13.34 23.36 -1.74
CA GLU A 125 13.86 21.99 -1.69
C GLU A 125 15.16 21.89 -2.50
N ALA A 126 16.10 21.09 -2.02
CA ALA A 126 17.31 20.79 -2.77
C ALA A 126 17.95 19.48 -2.31
N GLN A 127 18.56 18.79 -3.28
CA GLN A 127 19.50 17.69 -3.00
C GLN A 127 20.88 18.24 -2.66
N GLY A 128 21.61 17.53 -1.80
CA GLY A 128 22.98 17.84 -1.44
C GLY A 128 23.98 17.79 -2.60
N VAL A 129 25.27 17.99 -2.27
CA VAL A 129 26.34 18.03 -3.27
C VAL A 129 26.59 16.66 -3.92
N ILE A 130 27.06 16.65 -5.17
CA ILE A 130 27.48 15.41 -5.85
C ILE A 130 29.00 15.32 -5.80
N VAL A 131 29.50 14.29 -5.12
CA VAL A 131 30.92 13.92 -5.15
C VAL A 131 31.16 13.06 -6.39
N GLY A 132 32.12 13.43 -7.21
CA GLY A 132 32.46 12.68 -8.43
C GLY A 132 33.63 13.33 -9.16
N ASN A 133 33.45 13.59 -10.45
CA ASN A 133 34.47 13.98 -11.45
C ASN A 133 35.22 15.33 -11.21
N GLN A 134 35.30 15.83 -9.97
CA GLN A 134 36.12 16.96 -9.51
C GLN A 134 36.06 18.21 -10.42
N LYS A 135 34.85 18.65 -10.78
CA LYS A 135 34.62 19.74 -11.74
C LYS A 135 34.57 21.12 -11.09
N GLU A 136 34.06 21.20 -9.87
CA GLU A 136 33.74 22.47 -9.21
C GLU A 136 34.45 22.57 -7.86
N SER A 137 35.02 23.73 -7.56
CA SER A 137 35.65 24.01 -6.27
C SER A 137 34.62 23.97 -5.13
N ALA A 138 35.01 23.31 -4.04
CA ALA A 138 34.25 23.10 -2.82
C ALA A 138 34.92 23.74 -1.60
N GLN A 139 35.89 24.63 -1.82
CA GLN A 139 36.63 25.35 -0.78
C GLN A 139 35.71 26.05 0.22
N GLU A 140 34.58 26.57 -0.27
CA GLU A 140 33.62 27.27 0.57
C GLU A 140 32.96 26.39 1.64
N TYR A 141 32.99 25.07 1.48
CA TYR A 141 32.43 24.12 2.45
C TYR A 141 33.49 23.46 3.35
N LEU A 142 34.78 23.75 3.15
CA LEU A 142 35.84 23.15 3.96
C LEU A 142 35.58 23.42 5.45
N ASN A 143 35.75 22.38 6.26
CA ASN A 143 35.50 22.38 7.70
C ASN A 143 34.02 22.60 8.12
N MET A 144 33.07 22.60 7.19
CA MET A 144 31.65 22.51 7.56
C MET A 144 31.35 21.13 8.18
N PRO A 145 30.51 21.04 9.23
CA PRO A 145 30.03 19.75 9.73
C PRO A 145 29.40 18.92 8.61
N TYR A 146 29.73 17.63 8.53
CA TYR A 146 29.29 16.76 7.45
C TYR A 146 28.30 15.70 7.95
N ILE A 147 27.05 15.76 7.50
CA ILE A 147 26.01 14.77 7.79
C ILE A 147 25.98 13.70 6.70
N GLN A 148 26.05 12.45 7.12
CA GLN A 148 25.93 11.26 6.30
C GLN A 148 24.61 10.53 6.57
N THR A 149 24.21 9.62 5.68
CA THR A 149 23.02 8.77 5.86
C THR A 149 23.09 7.86 7.10
N LYS A 150 24.29 7.63 7.65
CA LYS A 150 24.50 6.89 8.90
C LYS A 150 24.19 7.68 10.17
N ASN A 151 24.15 9.01 10.09
CA ASN A 151 23.80 9.88 11.20
C ASN A 151 22.30 9.92 11.47
N PHE A 152 21.47 9.46 10.53
CA PHE A 152 20.04 9.33 10.76
C PHE A 152 19.78 8.17 11.73
N LYS A 153 19.12 8.50 12.83
CA LYS A 153 18.57 7.57 13.80
C LYS A 153 17.03 7.61 13.68
N PRO A 154 16.29 6.72 14.36
CA PRO A 154 14.84 6.84 14.38
C PRO A 154 14.42 8.24 14.84
N PHE A 155 13.71 8.98 13.98
CA PHE A 155 13.17 10.33 14.24
C PHE A 155 14.16 11.48 14.48
N TYR A 156 15.49 11.29 14.52
CA TYR A 156 16.43 12.39 14.67
C TYR A 156 17.76 12.19 13.92
N ILE A 157 18.54 13.26 13.82
CA ILE A 157 19.88 13.25 13.25
C ILE A 157 20.90 13.35 14.39
N GLU A 158 21.68 12.29 14.57
CA GLU A 158 22.80 12.26 15.50
C GLU A 158 23.89 13.24 15.04
N LYS A 159 24.48 13.96 15.99
CA LYS A 159 25.57 14.90 15.71
C LYS A 159 26.73 14.17 15.03
N SER A 160 27.18 14.69 13.90
CA SER A 160 28.39 14.22 13.25
C SER A 160 29.62 14.91 13.82
N ASN A 161 30.68 14.13 14.06
CA ASN A 161 32.02 14.64 14.36
C ASN A 161 32.87 14.81 13.09
N LEU A 162 32.30 14.52 11.91
CA LEU A 162 32.99 14.65 10.64
C LEU A 162 32.91 16.08 10.13
N LEU A 163 34.01 16.53 9.53
CA LEU A 163 34.10 17.78 8.81
C LEU A 163 34.28 17.49 7.32
N TRP A 164 33.72 18.36 6.49
CA TRP A 164 33.91 18.28 5.05
C TRP A 164 35.34 18.67 4.67
N ASN A 165 36.00 17.78 3.93
CA ASN A 165 37.40 17.91 3.56
C ASN A 165 37.65 17.74 2.05
N LYS A 166 36.61 17.67 1.23
CA LYS A 166 36.77 17.51 -0.23
C LYS A 166 36.86 18.88 -0.88
N GLU A 167 37.95 19.09 -1.61
CA GLU A 167 38.24 20.34 -2.30
C GLU A 167 37.46 20.50 -3.61
N PHE A 168 37.01 19.39 -4.20
CA PHE A 168 36.28 19.39 -5.47
C PHE A 168 35.04 18.51 -5.45
N LEU A 169 34.05 18.91 -6.24
CA LEU A 169 32.75 18.27 -6.41
C LEU A 169 32.44 18.06 -7.90
N GLU A 170 31.63 17.06 -8.21
CA GLU A 170 31.03 16.97 -9.55
C GLU A 170 29.97 18.05 -9.75
N ARG A 171 29.21 18.35 -8.69
CA ARG A 171 28.18 19.39 -8.70
C ARG A 171 28.02 20.01 -7.32
N LYS A 172 28.27 21.32 -7.22
CA LYS A 172 28.11 22.15 -6.02
C LYS A 172 26.66 22.60 -5.83
N ARG A 173 26.39 23.26 -4.70
CA ARG A 173 25.07 23.78 -4.31
C ARG A 173 25.19 25.14 -3.63
N THR A 174 24.15 25.95 -3.62
CA THR A 174 24.19 27.18 -2.82
C THR A 174 24.26 26.83 -1.33
N LYS A 175 25.01 27.59 -0.52
CA LYS A 175 25.14 27.32 0.92
C LYS A 175 23.82 27.34 1.67
N ASP A 176 22.82 28.06 1.15
CA ASP A 176 21.51 28.18 1.80
C ASP A 176 20.82 26.84 2.01
N ILE A 177 21.08 25.83 1.17
CA ILE A 177 20.47 24.50 1.33
C ILE A 177 20.98 23.75 2.57
N PHE A 178 22.15 24.15 3.10
CA PHE A 178 22.80 23.53 4.25
C PHE A 178 22.48 24.24 5.57
N LYS A 179 21.71 25.34 5.53
CA LYS A 179 21.31 26.10 6.72
C LYS A 179 20.14 25.44 7.44
N SER A 180 20.25 25.40 8.76
CA SER A 180 19.21 25.01 9.71
C SER A 180 18.19 26.14 9.96
N PRO A 181 16.97 25.82 10.45
CA PRO A 181 16.37 24.49 10.49
C PRO A 181 15.90 24.03 9.10
N SER A 182 16.06 22.75 8.80
CA SER A 182 15.49 22.10 7.62
C SER A 182 15.18 20.64 7.91
N LEU A 183 14.25 20.04 7.17
CA LEU A 183 14.01 18.60 7.28
C LEU A 183 14.86 17.89 6.23
N LEU A 184 15.74 16.98 6.68
CA LEU A 184 16.54 16.15 5.80
C LEU A 184 15.85 14.80 5.60
N ILE A 185 15.86 14.33 4.36
CA ILE A 185 15.17 13.13 3.91
C ILE A 185 16.11 12.32 3.01
N SER A 186 16.32 11.04 3.28
CA SER A 186 17.10 10.18 2.38
C SER A 186 16.39 9.92 1.05
N GLN A 187 17.17 9.65 0.00
CA GLN A 187 16.64 9.09 -1.25
C GLN A 187 16.35 7.59 -1.15
N GLY A 188 17.20 6.87 -0.41
CA GLY A 188 17.01 5.45 -0.14
C GLY A 188 15.87 5.23 0.85
N ILE A 189 15.14 4.16 0.63
CA ILE A 189 14.07 3.63 1.50
C ILE A 189 14.36 2.16 1.72
N ASP A 190 14.04 1.61 2.89
CA ASP A 190 14.26 0.19 3.16
C ASP A 190 13.08 -0.70 2.75
N VAL A 191 13.22 -2.01 2.94
CA VAL A 191 12.19 -3.02 2.66
C VAL A 191 10.95 -2.90 3.55
N ASN A 192 11.02 -2.16 4.65
CA ASN A 192 9.88 -1.86 5.53
C ASN A 192 9.16 -0.57 5.12
N LEU A 193 9.63 0.07 4.05
CA LEU A 193 9.22 1.39 3.60
C LEU A 193 9.48 2.50 4.62
N ASP A 194 10.51 2.34 5.46
CA ASP A 194 10.94 3.37 6.39
C ASP A 194 11.95 4.31 5.71
N LEU A 195 11.60 5.59 5.63
CA LEU A 195 12.51 6.64 5.19
C LEU A 195 13.41 7.12 6.33
N LYS A 196 14.67 7.44 6.04
CA LYS A 196 15.53 8.15 7.00
C LYS A 196 15.20 9.63 6.91
N VAL A 197 14.64 10.17 7.98
CA VAL A 197 14.15 11.54 8.09
C VAL A 197 14.57 12.11 9.43
N GLY A 198 14.95 13.39 9.47
CA GLY A 198 15.21 14.10 10.71
C GLY A 198 15.44 15.59 10.48
N ILE A 199 15.27 16.39 11.54
CA ILE A 199 15.44 17.85 11.46
C ILE A 199 16.91 18.21 11.66
N LEU A 200 17.46 18.99 10.73
CA LEU A 200 18.79 19.57 10.82
C LEU A 200 18.77 20.74 11.81
N LYS A 201 19.42 20.56 12.96
CA LYS A 201 19.47 21.57 14.04
C LYS A 201 20.72 22.46 14.00
N LYS A 202 21.68 22.13 13.13
CA LYS A 202 22.92 22.89 12.95
C LYS A 202 23.34 22.83 11.49
N ASP A 203 23.75 23.96 10.95
CA ASP A 203 24.25 24.08 9.59
C ASP A 203 25.31 23.01 9.28
N SER A 204 25.03 22.20 8.27
CA SER A 204 25.85 21.04 7.93
C SER A 204 25.72 20.70 6.44
N ILE A 205 26.84 20.34 5.81
CA ILE A 205 26.85 19.85 4.43
C ILE A 205 26.44 18.37 4.39
N PHE A 206 25.80 17.96 3.29
CA PHE A 206 25.41 16.58 3.00
C PHE A 206 25.46 16.31 1.49
N THR A 207 25.51 15.03 1.12
CA THR A 207 25.58 14.58 -0.27
C THR A 207 24.19 14.45 -0.91
N SER A 208 24.15 14.34 -2.23
CA SER A 208 22.93 14.20 -3.04
C SER A 208 22.03 13.01 -2.66
N THR A 209 22.54 12.05 -1.89
CA THR A 209 21.75 10.98 -1.27
C THR A 209 20.72 11.47 -0.24
N ILE A 210 20.81 12.75 0.14
CA ILE A 210 19.94 13.43 1.11
C ILE A 210 19.36 14.68 0.43
N SER A 211 18.06 14.84 0.57
CA SER A 211 17.30 16.03 0.18
C SER A 211 16.97 16.84 1.43
N SER A 212 16.98 18.16 1.31
CA SER A 212 16.59 19.09 2.35
C SER A 212 15.35 19.86 1.91
N ILE A 213 14.38 20.00 2.80
CA ILE A 213 13.23 20.90 2.61
C ILE A 213 13.22 21.98 3.69
N LYS A 214 12.93 23.21 3.27
CA LYS A 214 12.66 24.33 4.16
C LYS A 214 11.19 24.73 4.06
N VAL A 215 10.65 25.13 5.21
CA VAL A 215 9.26 25.51 5.38
C VAL A 215 9.22 26.71 6.33
N GLY A 216 8.15 27.50 6.30
CA GLY A 216 8.07 28.76 7.05
C GLY A 216 7.99 28.65 8.58
N ASN A 217 7.80 27.44 9.12
CA ASN A 217 7.69 27.21 10.56
C ASN A 217 8.20 25.83 10.98
N GLU A 218 8.94 25.75 12.09
CA GLU A 218 9.44 24.50 12.66
C GLU A 218 8.32 23.49 12.96
N LYS A 219 7.11 23.93 13.36
CA LYS A 219 5.96 23.04 13.57
C LYS A 219 5.61 22.23 12.32
N THR A 220 5.73 22.83 11.14
CA THR A 220 5.48 22.17 9.86
C THR A 220 6.55 21.10 9.57
N LEU A 221 7.81 21.30 9.98
CA LEU A 221 8.85 20.27 9.86
C LEU A 221 8.49 19.02 10.68
N TYR A 222 8.04 19.19 11.93
CA TYR A 222 7.59 18.07 12.77
C TYR A 222 6.34 17.39 12.21
N SER A 223 5.35 18.15 11.73
CA SER A 223 4.16 17.59 11.09
C SER A 223 4.53 16.73 9.87
N ILE A 224 5.35 17.25 8.96
CA ILE A 224 5.83 16.51 7.79
C ILE A 224 6.62 15.27 8.21
N MET A 225 7.52 15.39 9.19
CA MET A 225 8.30 14.27 9.70
C MET A 225 7.41 13.15 10.26
N GLY A 226 6.39 13.50 11.06
CA GLY A 226 5.43 12.56 11.62
C GLY A 226 4.66 11.81 10.54
N ILE A 227 4.14 12.53 9.54
CA ILE A 227 3.41 11.93 8.42
C ILE A 227 4.34 10.99 7.62
N LEU A 228 5.56 11.42 7.27
CA LEU A 228 6.54 10.57 6.55
C LEU A 228 6.98 9.33 7.32
N LYS A 229 6.78 9.30 8.64
CA LYS A 229 7.13 8.18 9.53
C LYS A 229 5.95 7.29 9.91
N SER A 230 4.79 7.51 9.29
CA SER A 230 3.54 6.79 9.61
C SER A 230 3.26 5.60 8.69
N SER A 231 2.37 4.70 9.13
CA SER A 231 1.78 3.64 8.29
C SER A 231 1.02 4.20 7.07
N PHE A 232 0.44 5.39 7.19
CA PHE A 232 -0.23 6.11 6.11
C PHE A 232 0.72 6.43 4.95
N PHE A 233 1.93 6.92 5.26
CA PHE A 233 2.96 7.16 4.25
C PHE A 233 3.29 5.88 3.48
N LYS A 234 3.52 4.78 4.19
CA LYS A 234 3.85 3.47 3.60
C LYS A 234 2.77 2.99 2.64
N TYR A 235 1.50 3.07 3.06
CA TYR A 235 0.34 2.78 2.22
C TYR A 235 0.34 3.64 0.94
N PHE A 236 0.54 4.96 1.09
CA PHE A 236 0.49 5.88 -0.04
C PHE A 236 1.60 5.60 -1.05
N VAL A 237 2.86 5.44 -0.62
CA VAL A 237 3.97 5.18 -1.55
C VAL A 237 3.91 3.79 -2.17
N MET A 238 3.41 2.77 -1.46
CA MET A 238 3.19 1.44 -2.02
C MET A 238 2.23 1.46 -3.21
N ASN A 239 1.24 2.37 -3.18
CA ASN A 239 0.23 2.54 -4.22
C ASN A 239 0.62 3.54 -5.31
N THR A 240 1.53 4.48 -5.06
CA THR A 240 1.78 5.61 -5.97
C THR A 240 3.20 5.76 -6.48
N ALA A 241 4.21 5.26 -5.77
CA ALA A 241 5.62 5.41 -6.15
C ALA A 241 5.97 4.52 -7.35
N SER A 242 6.54 5.11 -8.39
CA SER A 242 6.75 4.49 -9.69
C SER A 242 7.75 3.34 -9.70
N SER A 243 8.81 3.43 -8.90
CA SER A 243 9.89 2.43 -8.84
C SER A 243 9.78 1.45 -7.68
N LEU A 244 9.07 1.84 -6.61
CA LEU A 244 8.97 1.05 -5.38
C LEU A 244 8.23 -0.26 -5.64
N ALA A 245 8.77 -1.38 -5.12
CA ALA A 245 8.28 -2.74 -5.38
C ALA A 245 8.23 -3.13 -6.87
N ILE A 246 8.82 -2.33 -7.77
CA ILE A 246 8.78 -2.56 -9.22
C ILE A 246 10.19 -2.67 -9.78
N GLU A 247 11.06 -1.68 -9.58
CA GLU A 247 12.42 -1.69 -10.11
C GLU A 247 13.46 -1.57 -9.00
N ARG A 248 13.36 -0.54 -8.15
CA ARG A 248 14.39 -0.18 -7.16
C ARG A 248 13.77 0.41 -5.89
N GLU A 249 14.47 0.21 -4.77
CA GLU A 249 14.16 0.78 -3.45
C GLU A 249 14.65 2.23 -3.32
N LYS A 250 14.15 3.09 -4.22
CA LYS A 250 14.40 4.54 -4.18
C LYS A 250 13.09 5.27 -4.41
N LEU A 251 12.92 6.37 -3.69
CA LEU A 251 11.82 7.30 -3.90
C LEU A 251 12.34 8.61 -4.47
N LEU A 252 11.65 9.10 -5.49
CA LEU A 252 11.92 10.40 -6.07
C LEU A 252 11.34 11.50 -5.18
N ASP A 253 11.99 12.66 -5.17
CA ASP A 253 11.59 13.78 -4.29
C ASP A 253 10.14 14.20 -4.54
N PHE A 254 9.74 14.36 -5.81
CA PHE A 254 8.36 14.68 -6.15
C PHE A 254 7.34 13.62 -5.67
N GLU A 255 7.73 12.34 -5.57
CA GLU A 255 6.83 11.30 -5.07
C GLU A 255 6.60 11.47 -3.57
N LYS A 256 7.68 11.74 -2.82
CA LYS A 256 7.62 12.03 -1.38
C LYS A 256 6.79 13.28 -1.10
N PHE A 257 6.97 14.34 -1.89
CA PHE A 257 6.31 15.63 -1.67
C PHE A 257 4.88 15.68 -2.22
N SER A 258 4.50 14.72 -3.06
CA SER A 258 3.10 14.54 -3.51
C SER A 258 2.18 13.90 -2.45
N LEU A 259 2.74 13.48 -1.32
CA LEU A 259 1.98 12.95 -0.19
C LEU A 259 1.01 14.03 0.33
N PRO A 260 -0.26 13.68 0.62
CA PRO A 260 -1.19 14.57 1.29
C PRO A 260 -0.62 15.12 2.60
N TYR A 261 -0.90 16.38 2.88
CA TYR A 261 -0.49 17.05 4.10
C TYR A 261 -1.71 17.53 4.88
N ILE A 262 -1.63 17.37 6.20
CA ILE A 262 -2.58 17.92 7.15
C ILE A 262 -1.82 18.53 8.34
N HIS A 263 -2.23 19.72 8.75
CA HIS A 263 -1.68 20.35 9.93
C HIS A 263 -2.47 19.92 11.15
N ASP A 264 -1.86 19.08 11.99
CA ASP A 264 -2.48 18.56 13.21
C ASP A 264 -1.54 18.66 14.42
N LEU A 265 -2.08 19.16 15.54
CA LEU A 265 -1.28 19.42 16.74
C LEU A 265 -0.91 18.13 17.49
N GLU A 266 -1.77 17.11 17.46
CA GLU A 266 -1.49 15.81 18.09
C GLU A 266 -0.34 15.10 17.36
N VAL A 267 -0.35 15.13 16.02
CA VAL A 267 0.76 14.60 15.19
C VAL A 267 2.07 15.32 15.48
N ILE A 268 2.05 16.66 15.58
CA ILE A 268 3.24 17.45 15.90
C ILE A 268 3.79 17.08 17.27
N GLN A 269 2.90 16.97 18.28
CA GLN A 269 3.31 16.66 19.64
C GLN A 269 3.89 15.25 19.74
N SER A 270 3.20 14.23 19.21
CA SER A 270 3.70 12.86 19.20
C SER A 270 5.05 12.74 18.48
N THR A 271 5.24 13.48 17.40
CA THR A 271 6.52 13.47 16.68
C THR A 271 7.66 14.06 17.53
N LYS A 272 7.40 15.13 18.29
CA LYS A 272 8.36 15.72 19.22
C LYS A 272 8.68 14.78 20.37
N ASP A 273 7.67 14.13 20.94
CA ASP A 273 7.82 13.19 22.05
C ASP A 273 8.71 12.01 21.62
N ILE A 274 8.47 11.46 20.42
CA ILE A 274 9.32 10.40 19.85
C ILE A 274 10.73 10.92 19.57
N GLU A 275 10.90 12.10 18.97
CA GLU A 275 12.24 12.67 18.73
C GLU A 275 13.03 12.83 20.04
N GLN A 276 12.37 13.30 21.09
CA GLN A 276 12.97 13.45 22.41
C GLN A 276 13.36 12.09 23.00
N TYR A 277 12.46 11.11 22.97
CA TYR A 277 12.70 9.77 23.49
C TYR A 277 13.84 9.06 22.73
N SER A 278 13.90 9.25 21.41
CA SER A 278 14.90 8.62 20.54
C SER A 278 16.34 8.98 20.87
N LYS A 279 16.57 10.06 21.65
CA LYS A 279 17.92 10.45 22.10
C LYS A 279 18.51 9.50 23.13
N ASN A 280 17.70 8.63 23.74
CA ASN A 280 18.19 7.57 24.63
C ASN A 280 18.90 6.48 23.81
N THR A 281 20.05 6.01 24.30
CA THR A 281 20.98 5.11 23.56
C THR A 281 20.36 3.81 23.06
N PHE A 282 19.25 3.36 23.66
CA PHE A 282 18.56 2.11 23.31
C PHE A 282 17.07 2.27 23.05
N ALA A 283 16.58 3.50 22.86
CA ALA A 283 15.16 3.83 22.69
C ALA A 283 14.43 2.87 21.73
N GLN A 284 15.04 2.53 20.60
CA GLN A 284 14.46 1.67 19.57
C GLN A 284 14.13 0.24 20.01
N TYR A 285 14.67 -0.22 21.15
CA TYR A 285 14.39 -1.54 21.73
C TYR A 285 13.36 -1.47 22.87
N ASP A 286 13.00 -0.27 23.31
CA ASP A 286 12.08 -0.07 24.42
C ASP A 286 10.63 -0.24 23.96
N LYS A 287 9.81 -0.85 24.82
CA LYS A 287 8.37 -1.01 24.56
C LYS A 287 7.68 0.34 24.40
N GLU A 288 8.06 1.31 25.22
CA GLU A 288 7.53 2.68 25.21
C GLU A 288 7.79 3.39 23.89
N PHE A 289 8.93 3.15 23.23
CA PHE A 289 9.19 3.71 21.90
C PHE A 289 8.21 3.17 20.84
N ASN A 290 7.87 1.88 20.92
CA ASN A 290 6.87 1.30 20.03
C ASN A 290 5.47 1.84 20.35
N GLU A 291 5.11 2.00 21.63
CA GLU A 291 3.84 2.62 22.04
C GLU A 291 3.72 4.06 21.51
N LEU A 292 4.79 4.87 21.60
CA LEU A 292 4.81 6.21 21.05
C LEU A 292 4.63 6.22 19.52
N LYS A 293 5.25 5.28 18.80
CA LYS A 293 5.05 5.13 17.35
C LYS A 293 3.62 4.76 17.00
N GLU A 294 2.99 3.88 17.77
CA GLU A 294 1.58 3.52 17.58
C GLU A 294 0.66 4.71 17.84
N ILE A 295 0.94 5.53 18.87
CA ILE A 295 0.20 6.77 19.13
C ILE A 295 0.36 7.74 17.95
N LEU A 296 1.57 7.94 17.42
CA LEU A 296 1.78 8.76 16.23
C LEU A 296 0.99 8.23 15.04
N ASN A 297 1.03 6.92 14.78
CA ASN A 297 0.28 6.30 13.70
C ASN A 297 -1.22 6.58 13.84
N GLN A 298 -1.80 6.35 15.01
CA GLN A 298 -3.21 6.61 15.28
C GLN A 298 -3.58 8.09 15.08
N ASN A 299 -2.75 9.01 15.58
CA ASN A 299 -2.97 10.45 15.41
C ASN A 299 -2.92 10.86 13.94
N VAL A 300 -2.02 10.28 13.14
CA VAL A 300 -1.97 10.53 11.69
C VAL A 300 -3.23 10.01 10.99
N LEU A 301 -3.66 8.77 11.26
CA LEU A 301 -4.87 8.21 10.63
C LEU A 301 -6.13 9.00 11.00
N LYS A 302 -6.24 9.42 12.27
CA LYS A 302 -7.32 10.26 12.77
C LYS A 302 -7.31 11.65 12.12
N ALA A 303 -6.13 12.27 11.98
CA ALA A 303 -6.00 13.58 11.36
C ALA A 303 -6.49 13.58 9.90
N PHE A 304 -6.28 12.49 9.16
CA PHE A 304 -6.79 12.33 7.79
C PHE A 304 -8.25 11.86 7.70
N GLU A 305 -8.94 11.70 8.84
CA GLU A 305 -10.35 11.29 8.93
C GLU A 305 -10.66 10.03 8.11
N LEU A 306 -9.81 9.01 8.27
CA LEU A 306 -10.02 7.73 7.60
C LEU A 306 -11.27 7.03 8.17
N ASN A 307 -12.11 6.51 7.28
CA ASN A 307 -13.18 5.61 7.69
C ASN A 307 -12.65 4.17 7.88
N LYS A 308 -13.48 3.28 8.43
CA LYS A 308 -13.10 1.87 8.71
C LYS A 308 -12.58 1.10 7.49
N GLN A 309 -13.14 1.36 6.30
CA GLN A 309 -12.65 0.73 5.07
C GLN A 309 -11.26 1.26 4.70
N GLU A 310 -11.05 2.58 4.79
CA GLU A 310 -9.76 3.20 4.48
C GLU A 310 -8.68 2.77 5.49
N GLU A 311 -9.02 2.68 6.79
CA GLU A 311 -8.16 2.08 7.82
C GLU A 311 -7.77 0.64 7.47
N ALA A 312 -8.74 -0.19 7.07
CA ALA A 312 -8.48 -1.58 6.68
C ALA A 312 -7.56 -1.68 5.45
N LEU A 313 -7.65 -0.75 4.49
CA LEU A 313 -6.75 -0.70 3.33
C LEU A 313 -5.31 -0.33 3.75
N VAL A 314 -5.16 0.65 4.65
CA VAL A 314 -3.85 1.01 5.22
C VAL A 314 -3.27 -0.18 5.98
N ASP A 315 -4.08 -0.86 6.80
CA ASP A 315 -3.64 -2.03 7.56
C ASP A 315 -3.20 -3.18 6.64
N TYR A 316 -4.00 -3.52 5.62
CA TYR A 316 -3.66 -4.55 4.65
C TYR A 316 -2.33 -4.27 3.94
N ALA A 317 -2.09 -3.01 3.56
CA ALA A 317 -0.84 -2.63 2.93
C ALA A 317 0.36 -2.85 3.87
N ASN A 318 0.25 -2.41 5.12
CA ASN A 318 1.32 -2.43 6.11
C ASN A 318 1.60 -3.84 6.68
N ASN A 319 0.56 -4.61 6.95
CA ASN A 319 0.67 -5.89 7.67
C ASN A 319 0.69 -7.11 6.76
N ILE A 320 0.30 -6.98 5.49
CA ILE A 320 0.27 -8.09 4.53
C ILE A 320 1.09 -7.77 3.29
N MET A 321 0.74 -6.72 2.54
CA MET A 321 1.34 -6.48 1.22
C MET A 321 2.82 -6.09 1.29
N ILE A 322 3.21 -5.19 2.20
CA ILE A 322 4.61 -4.77 2.33
C ILE A 322 5.48 -5.97 2.79
N PRO A 323 5.14 -6.71 3.86
CA PRO A 323 5.87 -7.92 4.22
C PRO A 323 5.95 -8.93 3.08
N TRP A 324 4.86 -9.16 2.36
CA TRP A 324 4.82 -10.11 1.27
C TRP A 324 5.67 -9.70 0.07
N ILE A 325 5.52 -8.46 -0.41
CA ILE A 325 6.11 -8.03 -1.67
C ILE A 325 7.52 -7.48 -1.49
N MET A 326 7.73 -6.62 -0.48
CA MET A 326 9.00 -5.95 -0.26
C MET A 326 9.98 -6.83 0.50
N GLN A 327 9.52 -7.46 1.60
CA GLN A 327 10.39 -8.29 2.45
C GLN A 327 10.45 -9.75 1.98
N LYS A 328 9.63 -10.14 1.01
CA LYS A 328 9.46 -11.55 0.56
C LYS A 328 9.13 -12.50 1.73
N ASN A 329 8.42 -11.98 2.74
CA ASN A 329 8.03 -12.72 3.92
C ASN A 329 6.70 -13.45 3.70
N TYR A 330 6.77 -14.62 3.05
CA TYR A 330 5.58 -15.42 2.73
C TYR A 330 4.84 -15.93 3.97
N SER A 331 5.51 -16.12 5.11
CA SER A 331 4.85 -16.65 6.31
C SER A 331 3.82 -15.70 6.92
N VAL A 332 3.84 -14.42 6.53
CA VAL A 332 2.81 -13.44 6.92
C VAL A 332 1.56 -13.59 6.06
N ALA A 333 1.69 -13.42 4.75
CA ALA A 333 0.53 -13.44 3.83
C ALA A 333 -0.15 -14.82 3.74
N PHE A 334 0.64 -15.90 3.83
CA PHE A 334 0.16 -17.29 3.77
C PHE A 334 0.00 -17.91 5.16
N LYS A 335 0.02 -17.09 6.23
CA LYS A 335 -0.30 -17.56 7.58
C LYS A 335 -1.72 -18.12 7.60
N LYS A 336 -1.90 -19.30 8.19
CA LYS A 336 -3.22 -19.89 8.43
C LYS A 336 -3.88 -19.24 9.64
N TYR A 337 -5.21 -19.13 9.59
CA TYR A 337 -6.02 -18.82 10.75
C TYR A 337 -6.29 -20.09 11.54
N ASP A 338 -6.17 -19.97 12.86
CA ASP A 338 -6.58 -21.02 13.78
C ASP A 338 -8.12 -21.10 13.84
N TYR A 339 -8.63 -22.24 14.31
CA TYR A 339 -10.07 -22.41 14.52
C TYR A 339 -10.57 -21.40 15.56
N LYS A 340 -11.60 -20.61 15.21
CA LYS A 340 -12.13 -19.48 16.00
C LYS A 340 -11.19 -18.28 16.15
N ASP A 341 -10.39 -18.00 15.13
CA ASP A 341 -9.61 -16.75 15.09
C ASP A 341 -10.53 -15.53 14.94
N GLU A 342 -10.40 -14.56 15.86
CA GLU A 342 -11.22 -13.34 15.92
C GLU A 342 -11.12 -12.48 14.66
N LYS A 343 -10.01 -12.57 13.91
CA LYS A 343 -9.85 -11.81 12.65
C LYS A 343 -10.80 -12.27 11.55
N ILE A 344 -11.23 -13.53 11.57
CA ILE A 344 -12.29 -14.00 10.67
C ILE A 344 -13.63 -13.41 11.07
N GLU A 345 -13.86 -13.21 12.36
CA GLU A 345 -15.08 -12.55 12.86
C GLU A 345 -15.11 -11.07 12.44
N ALA A 346 -13.96 -10.37 12.46
CA ALA A 346 -13.86 -9.01 11.92
C ALA A 346 -14.24 -8.91 10.43
N TYR A 347 -13.86 -9.90 9.62
CA TYR A 347 -14.30 -10.01 8.23
C TYR A 347 -15.83 -10.19 8.11
N ILE A 348 -16.41 -11.07 8.93
CA ILE A 348 -17.86 -11.35 8.95
C ILE A 348 -18.66 -10.12 9.41
N ASP A 349 -18.13 -9.39 10.37
CA ASP A 349 -18.72 -8.18 10.94
C ASP A 349 -19.03 -7.11 9.89
N ILE A 350 -18.24 -7.05 8.81
CA ILE A 350 -18.51 -6.15 7.68
C ILE A 350 -19.88 -6.48 7.08
N PHE A 351 -20.16 -7.75 6.81
CA PHE A 351 -21.44 -8.19 6.26
C PHE A 351 -22.57 -7.98 7.26
N VAL A 352 -22.36 -8.42 8.51
CA VAL A 352 -23.34 -8.28 9.59
C VAL A 352 -23.78 -6.83 9.77
N LYS A 353 -22.83 -5.90 9.94
CA LYS A 353 -23.13 -4.49 10.20
C LYS A 353 -23.94 -3.85 9.08
N HIS A 354 -23.68 -4.21 7.82
CA HIS A 354 -24.39 -3.63 6.68
C HIS A 354 -25.76 -4.28 6.42
N TYR A 355 -25.86 -5.61 6.55
CA TYR A 355 -27.09 -6.33 6.25
C TYR A 355 -28.08 -6.39 7.41
N THR A 356 -27.63 -6.36 8.68
CA THR A 356 -28.55 -6.41 9.83
C THR A 356 -29.55 -5.25 9.81
N ASN A 357 -29.14 -4.03 9.44
CA ASN A 357 -30.07 -2.90 9.37
C ASN A 357 -31.13 -3.10 8.28
N ILE A 358 -30.71 -3.56 7.09
CA ILE A 358 -31.60 -3.82 5.95
C ILE A 358 -32.63 -4.90 6.31
N TYR A 359 -32.18 -6.02 6.89
CA TYR A 359 -33.07 -7.14 7.20
C TYR A 359 -33.92 -6.93 8.44
N LYS A 360 -33.48 -6.11 9.40
CA LYS A 360 -34.27 -5.77 10.60
C LYS A 360 -35.57 -5.06 10.24
N GLU A 361 -35.57 -4.20 9.22
CA GLU A 361 -36.80 -3.56 8.71
C GLU A 361 -37.80 -4.58 8.13
N LEU A 362 -37.29 -5.70 7.61
CA LEU A 362 -38.09 -6.80 7.04
C LEU A 362 -38.43 -7.89 8.07
N ASN A 363 -38.13 -7.67 9.37
CA ASN A 363 -38.23 -8.67 10.43
C ASN A 363 -37.47 -9.98 10.11
N MET A 364 -36.36 -9.87 9.38
CA MET A 364 -35.45 -10.95 9.04
C MET A 364 -34.14 -10.79 9.81
N TYR A 365 -33.43 -11.90 10.00
CA TYR A 365 -32.20 -11.98 10.77
C TYR A 365 -31.05 -12.51 9.91
N PHE A 366 -29.82 -12.15 10.27
CA PHE A 366 -28.63 -12.54 9.51
C PHE A 366 -27.71 -13.41 10.37
N LYS A 367 -27.26 -14.54 9.82
CA LYS A 367 -26.41 -15.53 10.50
C LYS A 367 -25.24 -15.91 9.59
N ALA A 368 -24.06 -16.10 10.17
CA ALA A 368 -22.90 -16.67 9.49
C ALA A 368 -22.60 -18.09 10.02
N GLU A 369 -22.47 -19.04 9.11
CA GLU A 369 -22.03 -20.40 9.39
C GLU A 369 -20.64 -20.60 8.76
N ILE A 370 -19.65 -20.94 9.58
CA ILE A 370 -18.26 -21.06 9.17
C ILE A 370 -17.87 -22.54 9.19
N LEU A 371 -17.47 -23.03 8.02
CA LEU A 371 -16.79 -24.30 7.84
C LEU A 371 -15.29 -24.04 7.77
N TRP A 372 -14.55 -24.54 8.76
CA TRP A 372 -13.12 -24.31 8.88
C TRP A 372 -12.33 -25.60 8.65
N ASP A 373 -11.27 -25.49 7.87
CA ASP A 373 -10.23 -26.49 7.65
C ASP A 373 -8.84 -25.82 7.57
N ASP A 374 -7.79 -26.62 7.72
CA ASP A 374 -6.40 -26.16 7.63
C ASP A 374 -6.05 -25.55 6.25
N TYR A 375 -6.79 -25.87 5.20
CA TYR A 375 -6.51 -25.41 3.84
C TYR A 375 -7.55 -24.43 3.30
N ALA A 376 -8.78 -24.48 3.79
CA ALA A 376 -9.88 -23.65 3.31
C ALA A 376 -10.81 -23.22 4.44
N ILE A 377 -11.42 -22.04 4.26
CA ILE A 377 -12.50 -21.54 5.08
C ILE A 377 -13.69 -21.28 4.15
N GLY A 378 -14.87 -21.70 4.58
CA GLY A 378 -16.14 -21.45 3.91
C GLY A 378 -17.04 -20.71 4.88
N ILE A 379 -17.63 -19.61 4.44
CA ILE A 379 -18.59 -18.83 5.22
C ILE A 379 -19.89 -18.79 4.43
N TYR A 380 -20.96 -19.30 5.04
CA TYR A 380 -22.30 -19.18 4.50
C TYR A 380 -23.11 -18.16 5.30
N PHE A 381 -23.53 -17.11 4.61
CA PHE A 381 -24.34 -16.03 5.16
C PHE A 381 -25.82 -16.29 4.87
N LYS A 382 -26.57 -16.65 5.91
CA LYS A 382 -28.00 -16.98 5.84
C LYS A 382 -28.87 -15.82 6.28
N VAL A 383 -29.98 -15.65 5.59
CA VAL A 383 -31.09 -14.78 5.98
C VAL A 383 -32.22 -15.65 6.54
N LEU A 384 -32.63 -15.37 7.77
CA LEU A 384 -33.58 -16.19 8.54
C LEU A 384 -34.84 -15.39 8.86
N SER A 385 -35.99 -16.05 8.91
CA SER A 385 -37.25 -15.46 9.40
C SER A 385 -37.31 -15.38 10.93
N GLU A 386 -36.51 -16.20 11.63
CA GLU A 386 -36.48 -16.26 13.09
C GLU A 386 -35.12 -15.84 13.64
N LYS A 387 -35.13 -15.28 14.85
CA LYS A 387 -33.91 -14.79 15.50
C LYS A 387 -33.01 -15.97 15.85
N PRO A 388 -31.76 -16.03 15.32
CA PRO A 388 -30.86 -17.11 15.64
C PRO A 388 -30.33 -17.00 17.08
N ASN A 389 -30.11 -18.14 17.73
CA ASN A 389 -29.50 -18.20 19.06
C ASN A 389 -28.06 -17.63 19.08
N LYS A 390 -27.32 -17.86 18.00
CA LYS A 390 -25.96 -17.33 17.80
C LYS A 390 -25.85 -16.75 16.39
N GLN A 391 -25.25 -15.58 16.30
CA GLN A 391 -25.03 -14.90 15.02
C GLN A 391 -23.93 -15.59 14.19
N ILE A 392 -22.90 -16.11 14.85
CA ILE A 392 -21.79 -16.83 14.21
C ILE A 392 -21.74 -18.25 14.78
N ILE A 393 -21.69 -19.25 13.89
CA ILE A 393 -21.49 -20.66 14.24
C ILE A 393 -20.24 -21.16 13.53
N TRP A 394 -19.40 -21.87 14.27
CA TRP A 394 -18.16 -22.46 13.78
C TRP A 394 -18.28 -23.99 13.78
N GLU A 395 -17.86 -24.60 12.68
CA GLU A 395 -17.79 -26.05 12.51
C GLU A 395 -16.45 -26.43 11.87
N LYS A 396 -15.84 -27.52 12.34
CA LYS A 396 -14.64 -28.09 11.73
C LYS A 396 -15.06 -29.00 10.58
N GLU A 397 -14.58 -28.72 9.39
CA GLU A 397 -14.76 -29.58 8.22
C GLU A 397 -13.64 -30.61 8.15
N LYS A 398 -13.99 -31.90 8.03
CA LYS A 398 -13.02 -33.00 7.92
C LYS A 398 -12.81 -33.43 6.48
N ASN A 399 -13.75 -33.14 5.59
CA ASN A 399 -13.70 -33.50 4.18
C ASN A 399 -13.78 -32.24 3.31
N ILE A 400 -12.66 -31.87 2.70
CA ILE A 400 -12.55 -30.70 1.84
C ILE A 400 -13.53 -30.71 0.65
N GLN A 401 -14.04 -31.88 0.23
CA GLN A 401 -15.07 -31.96 -0.81
C GLN A 401 -16.41 -31.35 -0.39
N ASN A 402 -16.68 -31.19 0.91
CA ASN A 402 -17.89 -30.53 1.38
C ASN A 402 -17.90 -29.02 1.03
N PHE A 403 -16.74 -28.39 0.85
CA PHE A 403 -16.68 -27.03 0.29
C PHE A 403 -17.20 -26.97 -1.15
N LEU A 404 -17.08 -28.06 -1.93
CA LEU A 404 -17.63 -28.15 -3.28
C LEU A 404 -19.15 -28.33 -3.26
N LYS A 405 -19.73 -28.92 -2.20
CA LYS A 405 -21.19 -29.01 -2.05
C LYS A 405 -21.84 -27.65 -1.87
N LEU A 406 -21.13 -26.70 -1.24
CA LEU A 406 -21.57 -25.30 -1.21
C LEU A 406 -21.63 -24.72 -2.64
N SER A 407 -20.76 -25.19 -3.55
CA SER A 407 -20.53 -24.56 -4.86
C SER A 407 -21.47 -24.96 -6.00
N SER A 408 -22.53 -25.74 -5.71
CA SER A 408 -23.60 -26.18 -6.62
C SER A 408 -23.34 -25.91 -8.13
N GLY A 409 -22.42 -26.67 -8.74
CA GLY A 409 -22.32 -26.77 -10.21
C GLY A 409 -21.11 -26.15 -10.94
N LYS A 410 -19.95 -25.94 -10.31
CA LYS A 410 -18.73 -25.58 -11.07
C LYS A 410 -17.63 -26.64 -10.99
N THR A 411 -17.48 -27.40 -12.07
CA THR A 411 -16.32 -28.26 -12.32
C THR A 411 -15.06 -27.41 -12.49
N LEU A 412 -13.99 -27.81 -11.82
CA LEU A 412 -12.72 -27.06 -11.75
C LEU A 412 -11.94 -27.24 -13.05
N GLU A 413 -12.34 -26.56 -14.11
CA GLU A 413 -11.53 -26.50 -15.33
C GLU A 413 -10.42 -25.44 -15.23
N ASN A 414 -9.22 -25.96 -15.53
CA ASN A 414 -7.98 -25.32 -15.95
C ASN A 414 -7.00 -24.83 -14.87
N LEU A 415 -5.86 -25.53 -14.85
CA LEU A 415 -4.50 -25.14 -14.45
C LEU A 415 -4.36 -23.82 -13.65
N PHE A 416 -3.82 -23.93 -12.43
CA PHE A 416 -3.05 -22.86 -11.75
C PHE A 416 -3.79 -21.62 -11.20
N ILE A 417 -5.12 -21.54 -11.25
CA ILE A 417 -5.90 -20.44 -10.64
C ILE A 417 -6.55 -20.88 -9.32
N GLN A 418 -6.18 -20.25 -8.22
CA GLN A 418 -6.84 -20.36 -6.92
C GLN A 418 -8.12 -19.50 -6.97
N LYS A 419 -9.24 -20.12 -7.36
CA LYS A 419 -10.53 -19.44 -7.50
C LYS A 419 -11.23 -19.40 -6.14
N ASP A 420 -11.60 -18.19 -5.71
CA ASP A 420 -12.61 -18.01 -4.68
C ASP A 420 -13.93 -18.59 -5.21
N ILE A 421 -14.57 -19.43 -4.41
CA ILE A 421 -15.91 -19.94 -4.75
C ILE A 421 -16.92 -19.05 -4.04
N LYS A 422 -17.69 -18.32 -4.84
CA LYS A 422 -18.77 -17.45 -4.36
C LYS A 422 -20.06 -17.80 -5.08
N GLY A 423 -21.17 -17.76 -4.37
CA GLY A 423 -22.47 -18.04 -4.95
C GLY A 423 -23.63 -17.62 -4.06
N PHE A 424 -24.83 -17.78 -4.61
CA PHE A 424 -26.10 -17.48 -3.97
C PHE A 424 -26.91 -18.76 -3.90
N GLU A 425 -27.67 -18.88 -2.83
CA GLU A 425 -28.65 -19.93 -2.60
C GLU A 425 -29.98 -19.25 -2.22
N SER A 426 -31.06 -20.02 -2.12
CA SER A 426 -32.39 -19.45 -1.87
C SER A 426 -32.51 -18.67 -0.54
N ASP A 427 -31.72 -19.05 0.46
CA ASP A 427 -31.74 -18.48 1.81
C ASP A 427 -30.47 -17.69 2.15
N GLY A 428 -29.57 -17.43 1.19
CA GLY A 428 -28.30 -16.78 1.51
C GLY A 428 -27.27 -16.73 0.39
N PHE A 429 -26.01 -16.50 0.79
CA PHE A 429 -24.86 -16.52 -0.11
C PHE A 429 -23.61 -17.00 0.62
N TYR A 430 -22.67 -17.61 -0.11
CA TYR A 430 -21.45 -18.18 0.48
C TYR A 430 -20.18 -17.63 -0.17
N VAL A 431 -19.10 -17.65 0.62
CA VAL A 431 -17.73 -17.40 0.20
C VAL A 431 -16.86 -18.56 0.68
N VAL A 432 -16.09 -19.16 -0.21
CA VAL A 432 -15.06 -20.15 0.13
C VAL A 432 -13.74 -19.68 -0.43
N LYS A 433 -12.73 -19.60 0.44
CA LYS A 433 -11.37 -19.24 0.05
C LYS A 433 -10.35 -20.04 0.84
N PRO A 434 -9.10 -20.07 0.37
CA PRO A 434 -8.04 -20.75 1.09
C PRO A 434 -7.73 -20.06 2.42
N ASN A 435 -7.36 -20.87 3.42
CA ASN A 435 -7.06 -20.44 4.78
C ASN A 435 -5.69 -19.73 4.83
N GLU A 436 -5.64 -18.50 4.30
CA GLU A 436 -4.45 -17.67 4.22
C GLU A 436 -4.81 -16.24 4.65
N TYR A 437 -3.98 -15.61 5.48
CA TYR A 437 -4.22 -14.28 6.06
C TYR A 437 -4.57 -13.23 4.99
N LYS A 438 -3.89 -13.26 3.85
CA LYS A 438 -4.13 -12.34 2.73
C LYS A 438 -5.53 -12.40 2.12
N ASN A 439 -6.30 -13.47 2.33
CA ASN A 439 -7.60 -13.71 1.69
C ASN A 439 -8.82 -13.34 2.56
N TRP A 440 -8.62 -13.20 3.88
CA TRP A 440 -9.69 -12.98 4.86
C TRP A 440 -9.51 -11.72 5.71
N HIS A 441 -8.56 -10.86 5.37
CA HIS A 441 -8.43 -9.55 5.99
C HIS A 441 -9.66 -8.67 5.73
N GLU A 442 -9.98 -7.73 6.63
CA GLU A 442 -11.12 -6.81 6.52
C GLU A 442 -11.16 -6.05 5.18
N ALA A 443 -9.99 -5.60 4.69
CA ALA A 443 -9.87 -4.98 3.35
C ALA A 443 -10.43 -5.86 2.23
N ILE A 444 -10.21 -7.18 2.30
CA ILE A 444 -10.78 -8.15 1.36
C ILE A 444 -12.27 -8.37 1.65
N GLY A 445 -12.68 -8.31 2.92
CA GLY A 445 -14.10 -8.33 3.31
C GLY A 445 -14.90 -7.21 2.68
N TYR A 446 -14.36 -5.98 2.63
CA TYR A 446 -15.01 -4.87 1.93
C TYR A 446 -15.12 -5.11 0.41
N LEU A 447 -14.09 -5.68 -0.23
CA LEU A 447 -14.16 -6.04 -1.65
C LEU A 447 -15.26 -7.08 -1.93
N ASP A 448 -15.31 -8.12 -1.12
CA ASP A 448 -16.31 -9.17 -1.23
C ASP A 448 -17.71 -8.65 -0.95
N PHE A 449 -17.87 -7.82 0.08
CA PHE A 449 -19.14 -7.19 0.42
C PHE A 449 -19.70 -6.41 -0.76
N TYR A 450 -18.89 -5.58 -1.42
CA TYR A 450 -19.36 -4.84 -2.59
C TYR A 450 -19.68 -5.73 -3.79
N GLU A 451 -18.94 -6.82 -4.00
CA GLU A 451 -19.26 -7.80 -5.04
C GLU A 451 -20.66 -8.42 -4.81
N PHE A 452 -20.97 -8.84 -3.59
CA PHE A 452 -22.28 -9.38 -3.23
C PHE A 452 -23.38 -8.33 -3.29
N ARG A 453 -23.16 -7.14 -2.72
CA ARG A 453 -24.11 -6.04 -2.75
C ARG A 453 -24.51 -5.66 -4.17
N ASP A 454 -23.52 -5.50 -5.06
CA ASP A 454 -23.78 -5.12 -6.44
C ASP A 454 -24.44 -6.25 -7.26
N ALA A 455 -24.23 -7.52 -6.88
CA ALA A 455 -24.94 -8.65 -7.47
C ALA A 455 -26.41 -8.71 -7.01
N ILE A 456 -26.67 -8.53 -5.71
CA ILE A 456 -28.04 -8.48 -5.15
C ILE A 456 -28.84 -7.33 -5.77
N LEU A 457 -28.26 -6.13 -5.86
CA LEU A 457 -28.93 -4.96 -6.46
C LEU A 457 -29.23 -5.13 -7.96
N ARG A 458 -28.44 -5.93 -8.68
CA ARG A 458 -28.69 -6.24 -10.10
C ARG A 458 -29.77 -7.29 -10.28
N ALA A 459 -29.91 -8.23 -9.35
CA ALA A 459 -30.95 -9.25 -9.39
C ALA A 459 -32.33 -8.72 -8.96
N GLY A 460 -32.36 -7.66 -8.12
CA GLY A 460 -33.60 -7.00 -7.68
C GLY A 460 -34.13 -5.91 -8.62
N LYS A 461 -33.47 -5.66 -9.75
CA LYS A 461 -33.98 -4.83 -10.86
C LYS A 461 -34.54 -5.74 -11.93
#